data_AF-A0A7Y6Q126-F1
#
_entry.id   AF-A0A7Y6Q126-F1
#
_cell.length_a   1.000
_cell.length_b   1.000
_cell.length_c   1.000
_cell.angle_alpha   90.00
_cell.angle_beta   90.00
_cell.angle_gamma   90.00
#
_symmetry.space_group_name_H-M   'P 1'
#
loop_
_entity.id
_entity.type
_entity.pdbx_description
1 polymer ?
#
loop_
_entity_poly.entity_id
_entity_poly.type
_entity_poly.pdbx_seq_one_letter_code
_entity_poly.pdbx_strand_id
1 'polypeptide(L)'
;MTPEPWHAAVLESLAELRDADRQRGAWVERTGEPFPKSPGALVDELFDDTGLIELLSAGTVFGDKADALLRELSALLDDIDLDQAPTKLLADRTWQMAQRFAAVAYAEVEHALAPDDE
;
A
#
# COMPACT_ATOMS: atom_id res chain seq x y z
N MET A 1 -8.63 3.67 -21.28
CA MET A 1 -9.45 4.01 -20.10
C MET A 1 -8.81 5.22 -19.44
N THR A 2 -9.53 6.29 -19.10
CA THR A 2 -8.92 7.42 -18.38
C THR A 2 -8.64 6.98 -16.95
N PRO A 3 -7.41 7.12 -16.42
CA PRO A 3 -7.12 6.71 -15.05
C PRO A 3 -7.96 7.57 -14.09
N GLU A 4 -8.67 6.91 -13.19
CA GLU A 4 -9.42 7.58 -12.14
C GLU A 4 -8.45 8.17 -11.11
N PRO A 5 -8.79 9.30 -10.45
CA PRO A 5 -7.89 9.98 -9.52
C PRO A 5 -7.43 9.09 -8.37
N TRP A 6 -8.24 8.12 -7.95
CA TRP A 6 -7.90 7.18 -6.87
C TRP A 6 -6.86 6.13 -7.30
N HIS A 7 -6.66 5.87 -8.61
CA HIS A 7 -5.59 4.98 -9.08
C HIS A 7 -4.20 5.51 -8.71
N ALA A 8 -3.99 6.82 -8.84
CA ALA A 8 -2.72 7.46 -8.51
C ALA A 8 -2.45 7.37 -7.00
N ALA A 9 -3.49 7.57 -6.18
CA ALA A 9 -3.39 7.43 -4.73
C ALA A 9 -3.01 6.00 -4.32
N VAL A 10 -3.66 4.97 -4.90
CA VAL A 10 -3.30 3.57 -4.64
C VAL A 10 -1.83 3.29 -4.98
N LEU A 11 -1.34 3.76 -6.14
CA LEU A 11 0.06 3.59 -6.52
C LEU A 11 1.02 4.33 -5.59
N GLU A 12 0.68 5.56 -5.17
CA GLU A 12 1.48 6.35 -4.24
C GLU A 12 1.57 5.64 -2.87
N SER A 13 0.44 5.24 -2.29
CA SER A 13 0.42 4.52 -1.01
C SER A 13 1.14 3.17 -1.09
N LEU A 14 1.02 2.41 -2.19
CA LEU A 14 1.79 1.18 -2.38
C LEU A 14 3.30 1.45 -2.52
N ALA A 15 3.69 2.53 -3.21
CA ALA A 15 5.08 2.95 -3.33
C ALA A 15 5.68 3.33 -1.97
N GLU A 16 4.90 3.98 -1.11
CA GLU A 16 5.30 4.33 0.25
C GLU A 16 5.31 3.13 1.18
N LEU A 17 4.36 2.21 1.04
CA LEU A 17 4.27 0.99 1.84
C LEU A 17 5.40 0.01 1.56
N ARG A 18 5.94 -0.04 0.34
CA ARG A 18 7.11 -0.89 0.03
C ARG A 18 8.45 -0.27 0.43
N ASP A 19 8.52 1.03 0.71
CA ASP A 19 9.77 1.75 0.92
C ASP A 19 10.16 1.82 2.40
N ALA A 20 10.90 0.79 2.85
CA ALA A 20 11.34 0.67 4.23
C ALA A 20 12.27 1.83 4.67
N ASP A 21 13.05 2.39 3.76
CA ASP A 21 14.00 3.46 4.07
C ASP A 21 13.26 4.78 4.27
N ARG A 22 12.29 5.12 3.39
CA ARG A 22 11.41 6.29 3.59
C ARG A 22 10.59 6.16 4.86
N GLN A 23 10.01 4.98 5.13
CA GLN A 23 9.28 4.73 6.38
C GLN A 23 10.14 4.95 7.62
N ARG A 24 11.38 4.45 7.62
CA ARG A 24 12.34 4.68 8.69
C ARG A 24 12.67 6.17 8.84
N GLY A 25 12.95 6.84 7.74
CA GLY A 25 13.22 8.28 7.68
C GLY A 25 12.08 9.08 8.30
N ALA A 26 10.85 8.80 7.90
CA ALA A 26 9.65 9.51 8.36
C ALA A 26 9.30 9.22 9.82
N TRP A 27 9.18 7.94 10.19
CA TRP A 27 8.57 7.54 11.46
C TRP A 27 9.57 7.43 12.62
N VAL A 28 10.83 7.12 12.32
CA VAL A 28 11.88 6.96 13.35
C VAL A 28 12.78 8.18 13.39
N GLU A 29 13.32 8.58 12.24
CA GLU A 29 14.35 9.60 12.15
C GLU A 29 13.75 11.02 12.06
N ARG A 30 12.47 11.12 11.72
CA ARG A 30 11.70 12.37 11.58
C ARG A 30 12.39 13.36 10.65
N THR A 31 12.80 12.89 9.47
CA THR A 31 13.51 13.69 8.45
C THR A 31 12.70 14.91 7.98
N GLY A 32 11.38 14.92 8.20
CA GLY A 32 10.49 16.02 7.81
C GLY A 32 10.09 15.99 6.33
N GLU A 33 10.41 14.90 5.63
CA GLU A 33 9.92 14.66 4.27
C GLU A 33 8.39 14.46 4.28
N PRO A 34 7.69 14.87 3.22
CA PRO A 34 6.28 14.54 3.03
C PRO A 34 6.11 13.01 3.01
N PHE A 35 5.42 12.49 4.02
CA PHE A 35 5.14 11.08 4.21
C PHE A 35 3.94 10.93 5.17
N PRO A 36 3.17 9.83 5.08
CA PRO A 36 2.13 9.51 6.04
C PRO A 36 2.63 9.60 7.49
N LYS A 37 1.83 10.23 8.35
CA LYS A 37 2.25 10.57 9.73
C LYS A 37 2.46 9.35 10.61
N SER A 38 1.86 8.22 10.27
CA SER A 38 1.97 6.96 11.00
C SER A 38 1.77 5.78 10.04
N PRO A 39 2.13 4.55 10.47
CA PRO A 39 1.81 3.33 9.73
C PRO A 39 0.31 3.15 9.51
N GLY A 40 -0.51 3.40 10.54
CA GLY A 40 -1.98 3.37 10.41
C GLY A 40 -2.48 4.34 9.34
N ALA A 41 -2.00 5.58 9.36
CA ALA A 41 -2.41 6.57 8.35
C ALA A 41 -2.07 6.12 6.91
N LEU A 42 -0.93 5.45 6.69
CA LEU A 42 -0.59 4.90 5.38
C LEU A 42 -1.54 3.76 4.95
N VAL A 43 -1.95 2.91 5.89
CA VAL A 43 -2.91 1.83 5.61
C VAL A 43 -4.29 2.42 5.32
N ASP A 44 -4.74 3.39 6.10
CA ASP A 44 -5.99 4.12 5.90
C ASP A 44 -5.99 4.85 4.54
N GLU A 45 -4.89 5.55 4.22
CA GLU A 45 -4.71 6.23 2.92
C GLU A 45 -4.80 5.23 1.75
N LEU A 46 -4.25 4.02 1.90
CA LEU A 46 -4.30 2.99 0.86
C LEU A 46 -5.70 2.39 0.68
N PHE A 47 -6.41 2.09 1.76
CA PHE A 47 -7.63 1.28 1.71
C PHE A 47 -8.92 2.06 1.96
N ASP A 48 -8.95 2.87 3.03
CA ASP A 48 -10.15 3.57 3.47
C ASP A 48 -10.39 4.84 2.64
N ASP A 49 -9.35 5.65 2.46
CA ASP A 49 -9.46 6.91 1.73
C ASP A 49 -9.70 6.71 0.23
N THR A 50 -9.22 5.61 -0.33
CA THR A 50 -9.46 5.23 -1.73
C THR A 50 -10.76 4.44 -1.92
N GLY A 51 -11.33 3.87 -0.86
CA GLY A 51 -12.43 2.90 -0.92
C GLY A 51 -12.04 1.58 -1.59
N LEU A 52 -10.75 1.23 -1.60
CA LEU A 52 -10.22 0.11 -2.36
C LEU A 52 -10.80 -1.24 -1.87
N ILE A 53 -11.06 -1.38 -0.58
CA ILE A 53 -11.65 -2.63 -0.03
C ILE A 53 -13.06 -2.85 -0.56
N GLU A 54 -13.88 -1.82 -0.61
CA GLU A 54 -15.22 -1.86 -1.17
C GLU A 54 -15.19 -2.18 -2.66
N LEU A 55 -14.27 -1.55 -3.40
CA LEU A 55 -14.08 -1.79 -4.83
C LEU A 55 -13.65 -3.24 -5.11
N LEU A 56 -12.66 -3.75 -4.38
CA LEU A 56 -12.20 -5.14 -4.45
C LEU A 56 -13.30 -6.14 -4.04
N SER A 57 -14.22 -5.74 -3.17
CA SER A 57 -15.36 -6.57 -2.78
C SER A 57 -16.47 -6.57 -3.84
N ALA A 58 -16.61 -5.48 -4.59
CA ALA A 58 -17.60 -5.32 -5.64
C ALA A 58 -17.24 -6.04 -6.95
N GLY A 59 -15.94 -6.25 -7.23
CA GLY A 59 -15.51 -7.00 -8.41
C GLY A 59 -14.03 -6.85 -8.72
N THR A 60 -13.70 -7.05 -9.99
CA THR A 60 -12.35 -6.84 -10.53
C THR A 60 -12.09 -5.35 -10.72
N VAL A 61 -10.97 -4.87 -10.19
CA VAL A 61 -10.58 -3.46 -10.15
C VAL A 61 -9.41 -3.20 -11.10
N PHE A 62 -8.26 -3.82 -10.84
CA PHE A 62 -7.06 -3.73 -11.67
C PHE A 62 -6.79 -5.01 -12.46
N GLY A 63 -7.48 -6.11 -12.11
CA GLY A 63 -7.30 -7.42 -12.72
C GLY A 63 -7.06 -8.49 -11.67
N ASP A 64 -7.42 -9.74 -11.99
CA ASP A 64 -7.49 -10.83 -11.01
C ASP A 64 -6.22 -11.00 -10.17
N LYS A 65 -5.04 -10.87 -10.79
CA LYS A 65 -3.75 -11.02 -10.11
C LYS A 65 -3.43 -9.85 -9.18
N ALA A 66 -3.59 -8.61 -9.65
CA ALA A 66 -3.36 -7.42 -8.84
C ALA A 66 -4.35 -7.38 -7.66
N ASP A 67 -5.62 -7.65 -7.93
CA ASP A 67 -6.68 -7.62 -6.91
C ASP A 67 -6.50 -8.74 -5.87
N ALA A 68 -6.00 -9.92 -6.26
CA ALA A 68 -5.66 -10.98 -5.30
C ALA A 68 -4.55 -10.53 -4.35
N LEU A 69 -3.48 -9.92 -4.88
CA LEU A 69 -2.37 -9.41 -4.06
C LEU A 69 -2.81 -8.29 -3.13
N LEU A 70 -3.69 -7.39 -3.58
CA LEU A 70 -4.22 -6.31 -2.73
C LEU A 70 -5.10 -6.86 -1.60
N ARG A 71 -5.90 -7.89 -1.85
CA ARG A 71 -6.68 -8.57 -0.80
C ARG A 71 -5.79 -9.32 0.20
N GLU A 72 -4.75 -10.00 -0.28
CA GLU A 72 -3.77 -10.66 0.60
C GLU A 72 -2.98 -9.63 1.42
N LEU A 73 -2.63 -8.49 0.83
CA LEU A 73 -1.97 -7.39 1.53
C LEU A 73 -2.86 -6.81 2.64
N SER A 74 -4.14 -6.54 2.34
CA SER A 74 -5.12 -6.08 3.35
C SER A 74 -5.22 -7.08 4.51
N ALA A 75 -5.38 -8.37 4.21
CA ALA A 75 -5.46 -9.40 5.24
C ALA A 75 -4.19 -9.49 6.11
N LEU A 76 -3.01 -9.28 5.53
CA LEU A 76 -1.76 -9.23 6.29
C LEU A 76 -1.67 -8.02 7.21
N LEU A 77 -2.19 -6.87 6.78
CA LEU A 77 -2.16 -5.63 7.55
C LEU A 77 -3.17 -5.65 8.70
N ASP A 78 -4.32 -6.31 8.53
CA ASP A 78 -5.33 -6.51 9.59
C ASP A 78 -4.78 -7.28 10.80
N ASP A 79 -3.78 -8.16 10.59
CA ASP A 79 -3.15 -8.96 11.65
C ASP A 79 -2.04 -8.20 12.40
N ILE A 80 -1.71 -6.96 11.99
CA ILE A 80 -0.60 -6.18 12.55
C ILE A 80 -1.14 -5.13 13.54
N ASP A 81 -0.53 -5.06 14.72
CA ASP A 81 -0.71 -3.91 15.62
C ASP A 81 0.02 -2.68 15.04
N LEU A 82 -0.73 -1.80 14.36
CA LEU A 82 -0.20 -0.59 13.73
C LEU A 82 0.06 0.55 14.73
N ASP A 83 -0.45 0.45 15.96
CA ASP A 83 -0.27 1.44 17.02
C ASP A 83 1.04 1.22 17.81
N GLN A 84 1.72 0.10 17.56
CA GLN A 84 3.01 -0.18 18.19
C GLN A 84 4.08 0.84 17.78
N ALA A 85 5.15 0.93 18.59
CA ALA A 85 6.25 1.85 18.31
C ALA A 85 6.87 1.59 16.91
N PRO A 86 7.12 2.61 16.07
CA PRO A 86 7.59 2.42 14.70
C PRO A 86 8.86 1.58 14.57
N THR A 87 9.78 1.67 15.54
CA THR A 87 10.99 0.84 15.55
C THR A 87 10.71 -0.65 15.75
N LYS A 88 9.67 -1.00 16.50
CA LYS A 88 9.22 -2.38 16.66
C LYS A 88 8.49 -2.85 15.41
N LEU A 89 7.59 -2.03 14.87
CA LEU A 89 6.85 -2.34 13.65
C LEU A 89 7.79 -2.61 12.47
N LEU A 90 8.79 -1.76 12.24
CA LEU A 90 9.74 -1.95 11.13
C LEU A 90 10.62 -3.20 11.30
N ALA A 91 10.77 -3.70 12.53
CA ALA A 91 11.43 -4.97 12.82
C ALA A 91 10.46 -6.17 12.79
N ASP A 92 9.16 -5.93 12.67
CA ASP A 92 8.13 -6.95 12.63
C ASP A 92 8.20 -7.73 11.30
N ARG A 93 8.15 -9.06 11.40
CA ARG A 93 8.27 -9.94 10.24
C ARG A 93 7.04 -9.85 9.34
N THR A 94 5.85 -9.71 9.92
CA THR A 94 4.59 -9.57 9.18
C THR A 94 4.58 -8.22 8.45
N TRP A 95 5.05 -7.14 9.08
CA TRP A 95 5.22 -5.85 8.40
C TRP A 95 6.19 -5.96 7.21
N GLN A 96 7.37 -6.56 7.40
CA GLN A 96 8.32 -6.77 6.29
C GLN A 96 7.75 -7.67 5.18
N MET A 97 6.85 -8.59 5.52
CA MET A 97 6.13 -9.39 4.53
C MET A 97 5.12 -8.52 3.78
N ALA A 98 4.35 -7.69 4.47
CA ALA A 98 3.43 -6.74 3.87
C ALA A 98 4.16 -5.78 2.91
N GLN A 99 5.34 -5.26 3.27
CA GLN A 99 6.17 -4.44 2.37
C GLN A 99 6.53 -5.17 1.06
N ARG A 100 6.83 -6.47 1.13
CA ARG A 100 7.12 -7.29 -0.07
C ARG A 100 5.86 -7.51 -0.91
N PHE A 101 4.72 -7.79 -0.28
CA PHE A 101 3.44 -7.91 -0.96
C PHE A 101 3.05 -6.58 -1.64
N ALA A 102 3.24 -5.45 -0.96
CA ALA A 102 3.05 -4.12 -1.53
C ALA A 102 3.95 -3.87 -2.74
N ALA A 103 5.21 -4.34 -2.72
CA ALA A 103 6.10 -4.21 -3.88
C ALA A 103 5.60 -5.00 -5.11
N VAL A 104 5.08 -6.21 -4.90
CA VAL A 104 4.51 -7.03 -5.99
C VAL A 104 3.18 -6.42 -6.46
N ALA A 105 2.29 -6.05 -5.54
CA ALA A 105 1.02 -5.41 -5.84
C ALA A 105 1.22 -4.11 -6.63
N TYR A 106 2.19 -3.26 -6.23
CA TYR A 106 2.55 -2.05 -6.96
C TYR A 106 2.88 -2.37 -8.42
N ALA A 107 3.74 -3.37 -8.67
CA ALA A 107 4.16 -3.69 -10.03
C ALA A 107 2.99 -4.19 -10.89
N GLU A 108 2.08 -4.99 -10.32
CA GLU A 108 0.90 -5.47 -11.03
C GLU A 108 -0.14 -4.37 -11.27
N VAL A 109 -0.34 -3.47 -10.31
CA VAL A 109 -1.24 -2.31 -10.45
C VAL A 109 -0.67 -1.33 -11.49
N GLU A 110 0.64 -1.05 -11.44
CA GLU A 110 1.31 -0.19 -12.41
C GLU A 110 1.22 -0.78 -13.82
N HIS A 111 1.42 -2.09 -13.97
CA HIS A 111 1.26 -2.77 -15.25
C HIS A 111 -0.18 -2.73 -15.76
N ALA A 112 -1.17 -2.95 -14.90
CA ALA A 112 -2.59 -2.89 -15.26
C ALA A 112 -3.06 -1.50 -15.69
N LEU A 113 -2.39 -0.45 -15.20
CA LEU A 113 -2.70 0.95 -15.50
C LEU A 113 -1.85 1.52 -16.65
N ALA A 114 -0.80 0.81 -17.08
CA ALA A 114 -0.02 1.22 -18.23
C ALA A 114 -0.94 1.28 -19.46
N PRO A 115 -0.82 2.33 -20.31
CA PRO A 115 -1.53 2.33 -21.58
C PRO A 115 -1.09 1.10 -22.38
N ASP A 116 -2.04 0.33 -22.89
CA ASP A 116 -1.74 -0.70 -23.89
C ASP A 116 -0.98 -0.01 -25.04
N ASP A 117 0.31 -0.31 -25.18
CA ASP A 117 1.08 0.06 -26.37
C ASP A 117 0.52 -0.78 -27.55
N GLU A 118 -0.55 -0.28 -28.17
CA GLU A 118 -0.99 -0.67 -29.53
C GLU A 118 -0.24 0.11 -30.62
#